data_AF-A0A962IT77-F1
#
_entry.id   AF-A0A962IT77-F1
#
_cell.length_a   1.000
_cell.length_b   1.000
_cell.length_c   1.000
_cell.angle_alpha   90.00
_cell.angle_beta   90.00
_cell.angle_gamma   90.00
#
_symmetry.space_group_name_H-M   'P 1'
#
loop_
_entity.id
_entity.type
_entity.pdbx_description
1 polymer ?
#
loop_
_entity_poly.entity_id
_entity_poly.type
_entity_poly.pdbx_seq_one_letter_code
_entity_poly.pdbx_strand_id
1 'polypeptide(L)'
;MNNTNPEAPRRWDVALVLFGTSLVALVGVPVYGYFFAYEPWLWAGFVVFTLWNGLSITAGYHRLWSHKSFEAHWLVRLGFALGGALALQNS
;
A
#
# COMPACT_ATOMS: atom_id res chain seq x y z
N MET A 1 27.90 28.25 18.29
CA MET A 1 27.22 26.98 18.62
C MET A 1 27.21 26.15 17.35
N ASN A 2 28.07 25.13 17.23
CA ASN A 2 28.11 24.30 16.05
C ASN A 2 26.90 23.35 16.08
N ASN A 3 26.00 23.55 15.14
CA ASN A 3 24.82 22.76 14.83
C ASN A 3 25.23 21.44 14.16
N THR A 4 25.87 20.55 14.90
CA THR A 4 26.12 19.16 14.47
C THR A 4 24.89 18.31 14.76
N ASN A 5 23.77 18.57 14.09
CA ASN A 5 22.70 17.58 14.05
C ASN A 5 23.16 16.45 13.11
N PRO A 6 23.21 15.19 13.57
CA PRO A 6 23.56 14.09 12.68
C PRO A 6 22.56 14.02 11.53
N GLU A 7 23.05 13.94 10.29
CA GLU A 7 22.19 13.75 9.13
C GLU A 7 21.48 12.40 9.25
N ALA A 8 20.17 12.38 8.95
CA ALA A 8 19.40 11.15 8.99
C ALA A 8 19.98 10.13 7.99
N PRO A 9 20.12 8.85 8.36
CA PRO A 9 20.68 7.84 7.49
C PRO A 9 19.81 7.65 6.25
N ARG A 10 20.44 7.66 5.06
CA ARG A 10 19.73 7.52 3.80
C ARG A 10 19.29 6.07 3.58
N ARG A 11 17.97 5.87 3.49
CA ARG A 11 17.33 4.57 3.25
C ARG A 11 17.08 4.31 1.77
N TRP A 12 18.13 3.85 1.09
CA TRP A 12 18.06 3.50 -0.34
C TRP A 12 17.12 2.32 -0.62
N ASP A 13 16.92 1.43 0.35
CA ASP A 13 15.93 0.35 0.32
C ASP A 13 14.51 0.88 0.03
N VAL A 14 14.05 1.87 0.79
CA VAL A 14 12.73 2.48 0.61
C VAL A 14 12.64 3.22 -0.71
N ALA A 15 13.70 3.97 -1.04
CA ALA A 15 13.74 4.72 -2.29
C ALA A 15 13.58 3.77 -3.49
N LEU A 16 14.30 2.65 -3.50
CA LEU A 16 14.21 1.64 -4.55
C LEU A 16 12.82 1.03 -4.64
N VAL A 17 12.19 0.68 -3.51
CA VAL A 17 10.83 0.13 -3.53
C VAL A 17 9.82 1.18 -4.03
N LEU A 18 9.88 2.40 -3.51
CA LEU A 18 8.91 3.45 -3.85
C LEU A 18 9.02 3.86 -5.32
N PHE A 19 10.23 4.17 -5.80
CA PHE A 19 10.43 4.60 -7.18
C PHE A 19 10.39 3.43 -8.16
N GLY A 20 10.91 2.27 -7.79
CA GLY A 20 10.92 1.08 -8.64
C GLY A 20 9.50 0.56 -8.91
N THR A 21 8.68 0.40 -7.87
CA THR A 21 7.29 -0.04 -8.05
C THR A 21 6.46 0.99 -8.84
N SER A 22 6.69 2.28 -8.59
CA SER A 22 6.03 3.37 -9.35
C SER A 22 6.45 3.39 -10.81
N LEU A 23 7.73 3.16 -11.11
CA LEU A 23 8.24 3.09 -12.48
C LEU A 23 7.68 1.88 -13.23
N VAL A 24 7.60 0.72 -12.57
CA VAL A 24 6.96 -0.48 -13.12
C VAL A 24 5.48 -0.24 -13.40
N ALA A 25 4.76 0.43 -12.49
CA ALA A 25 3.37 0.80 -12.71
C ALA A 25 3.22 1.80 -13.89
N LEU A 26 4.11 2.78 -14.00
CA LEU A 26 4.04 3.81 -15.04
C LEU A 26 4.41 3.29 -16.43
N VAL A 27 5.38 2.38 -16.54
CA VAL A 27 5.92 1.91 -17.83
C VAL A 27 5.50 0.47 -18.11
N GLY A 28 5.69 -0.43 -17.15
CA GLY A 28 5.43 -1.86 -17.32
C GLY A 28 3.96 -2.17 -17.58
N VAL A 29 3.04 -1.49 -16.88
CA VAL A 29 1.60 -1.68 -17.08
C VAL A 29 1.21 -1.26 -18.51
N PRO A 30 1.41 0.00 -18.98
CA PRO A 30 1.08 0.35 -20.37
C PRO A 30 1.73 -0.52 -21.43
N VAL A 31 3.00 -0.91 -21.24
CA VAL A 31 3.71 -1.83 -22.14
C VAL A 31 3.01 -3.18 -22.23
N TYR A 32 2.63 -3.76 -21.08
CA TYR A 32 1.85 -5.00 -21.05
C TYR A 32 0.52 -4.84 -21.80
N GLY A 33 -0.20 -3.75 -21.53
CA GLY A 33 -1.47 -3.46 -22.19
C GLY A 33 -1.35 -3.31 -23.71
N TYR A 34 -0.23 -2.75 -24.20
CA TYR A 34 0.02 -2.61 -25.63
C TYR A 34 0.27 -3.96 -26.33
N PHE A 35 1.00 -4.87 -25.69
CA PHE A 35 1.37 -6.15 -26.31
C PHE A 35 0.36 -7.28 -26.08
N PHE A 36 -0.32 -7.30 -24.92
CA PHE A 36 -1.13 -8.44 -24.49
C PHE A 36 -2.61 -8.11 -24.28
N ALA A 37 -3.00 -6.82 -24.35
CA ALA A 37 -4.31 -6.31 -23.95
C ALA A 37 -4.69 -6.66 -22.49
N TYR A 38 -5.78 -6.06 -21.99
CA TYR A 38 -6.26 -6.33 -20.65
C TYR A 38 -7.57 -7.09 -20.66
N GLU A 39 -7.60 -8.12 -19.84
CA GLU A 39 -8.81 -8.89 -19.61
C GLU A 39 -9.64 -8.27 -18.48
N PRO A 40 -10.98 -8.36 -18.51
CA PRO A 40 -11.85 -7.67 -17.54
C PRO A 40 -11.55 -7.99 -16.07
N TRP A 41 -11.07 -9.21 -15.76
CA TRP A 41 -10.74 -9.58 -14.39
C TRP A 41 -9.51 -8.85 -13.85
N LEU A 42 -8.58 -8.39 -14.70
CA LEU A 42 -7.43 -7.60 -14.26
C LEU A 42 -7.91 -6.24 -13.74
N TRP A 43 -8.86 -5.62 -14.44
CA TRP A 43 -9.50 -4.39 -13.99
C TRP A 43 -10.34 -4.60 -12.73
N ALA A 44 -11.10 -5.69 -12.66
CA ALA A 44 -11.86 -6.04 -11.46
C ALA A 44 -10.93 -6.23 -10.25
N GLY A 45 -9.84 -6.99 -10.42
CA GLY A 45 -8.81 -7.16 -9.40
C GLY A 45 -8.21 -5.83 -8.97
N PHE A 46 -7.81 -4.97 -9.92
CA PHE A 46 -7.27 -3.64 -9.63
C PHE A 46 -8.22 -2.81 -8.75
N VAL A 47 -9.51 -2.74 -9.10
CA VAL A 47 -10.50 -1.99 -8.32
C VAL A 47 -10.69 -2.60 -6.94
N VAL A 48 -10.88 -3.92 -6.85
CA VAL A 48 -11.11 -4.61 -5.57
C VAL A 48 -9.93 -4.43 -4.63
N PHE A 49 -8.71 -4.69 -5.09
CA PHE A 49 -7.53 -4.58 -4.26
C PHE A 49 -7.23 -3.13 -3.87
N THR A 50 -7.39 -2.16 -4.77
CA THR A 50 -7.16 -0.74 -4.45
C THR A 50 -8.10 -0.26 -3.35
N LEU A 51 -9.40 -0.58 -3.47
CA LEU A 51 -10.39 -0.18 -2.46
C LEU A 51 -10.19 -0.90 -1.13
N TRP A 52 -9.94 -2.21 -1.18
CA TRP A 52 -9.71 -3.00 0.04
C TRP A 52 -8.45 -2.52 0.79
N ASN A 53 -7.38 -2.19 0.06
CA ASN A 53 -6.16 -1.65 0.63
C ASN A 53 -6.40 -0.30 1.33
N GLY A 54 -7.05 0.64 0.63
CA GLY A 54 -7.39 1.96 1.18
C GLY A 54 -8.30 1.88 2.40
N LEU A 55 -9.31 1.01 2.38
CA LEU A 55 -10.18 0.74 3.55
C LEU A 55 -9.41 0.13 4.71
N SER A 56 -8.49 -0.79 4.42
CA SER A 56 -7.70 -1.46 5.47
C SER A 56 -6.73 -0.51 6.18
N ILE A 57 -6.20 0.49 5.48
CA ILE A 57 -5.41 1.55 6.12
C ILE A 57 -6.33 2.51 6.90
N THR A 58 -7.40 2.99 6.29
CA THR A 58 -8.24 4.04 6.89
C THR A 58 -9.17 3.53 8.00
N ALA A 59 -9.96 2.49 7.74
CA ALA A 59 -10.86 1.89 8.74
C ALA A 59 -10.11 0.91 9.64
N GLY A 60 -9.16 0.17 9.09
CA GLY A 60 -8.31 -0.75 9.85
C GLY A 60 -7.21 -0.03 10.64
N TYR A 61 -6.01 0.09 10.07
CA TYR A 61 -4.80 0.52 10.79
C TYR A 61 -5.03 1.84 11.54
N HIS A 62 -5.64 2.82 10.89
CA HIS A 62 -5.90 4.12 11.47
C HIS A 62 -7.04 4.14 12.51
N ARG A 63 -8.28 3.76 12.15
CA ARG A 63 -9.43 3.91 13.07
C ARG A 63 -9.57 2.77 14.08
N LEU A 64 -9.45 1.51 13.63
CA LEU A 64 -9.67 0.34 14.49
C LEU A 64 -8.48 0.10 15.44
N TRP A 65 -7.24 0.09 14.94
CA TRP A 65 -6.07 -0.24 15.77
C TRP A 65 -5.42 0.98 16.43
N SER A 66 -5.14 2.06 15.68
CA SER A 66 -4.45 3.24 16.25
C SER A 66 -5.36 4.09 17.13
N HIS A 67 -6.58 4.40 16.68
CA HIS A 67 -7.51 5.24 17.44
C HIS A 67 -8.55 4.48 18.26
N LYS A 68 -8.66 3.16 18.09
CA LYS A 68 -9.67 2.32 18.77
C LYS A 68 -11.08 2.92 18.70
N SER A 69 -11.46 3.49 17.56
CA SER A 69 -12.73 4.22 17.39
C SER A 69 -13.96 3.31 17.43
N PHE A 70 -13.78 2.00 17.21
CA PHE A 70 -14.81 0.99 17.30
C PHE A 70 -14.19 -0.38 17.57
N GLU A 71 -15.00 -1.33 18.04
CA GLU A 71 -14.63 -2.73 18.13
C GLU A 71 -15.23 -3.52 16.97
N ALA A 72 -14.44 -4.43 16.40
CA ALA A 72 -14.87 -5.29 15.30
C ALA A 72 -14.67 -6.76 15.64
N HIS A 73 -15.54 -7.63 15.11
CA HIS A 73 -15.39 -9.08 15.17
C HIS A 73 -14.06 -9.52 14.55
N TRP A 74 -13.44 -10.59 15.07
CA TRP A 74 -12.09 -11.01 14.68
C TRP A 74 -11.94 -11.26 13.17
N LEU A 75 -12.99 -11.74 12.49
CA LEU A 75 -13.00 -11.91 11.03
C LEU A 75 -12.84 -10.58 10.27
N VAL A 76 -13.49 -9.51 10.74
CA VAL A 76 -13.36 -8.18 10.15
C VAL A 76 -11.95 -7.64 10.40
N ARG A 77 -11.42 -7.85 11.61
CA ARG A 77 -10.03 -7.49 11.94
C ARG A 77 -9.04 -8.24 11.04
N LEU A 78 -9.27 -9.53 10.77
CA LEU A 78 -8.45 -10.31 9.86
C LEU A 78 -8.52 -9.75 8.43
N GLY A 79 -9.72 -9.42 7.94
CA GLY A 79 -9.90 -8.79 6.63
C GLY A 79 -9.11 -7.49 6.48
N PHE A 80 -9.16 -6.61 7.48
CA PHE A 80 -8.36 -5.39 7.49
C PHE A 80 -6.86 -5.66 7.66
N ALA A 81 -6.47 -6.70 8.40
CA ALA A 81 -5.05 -7.03 8.59
C ALA A 81 -4.41 -7.52 7.29
N LEU A 82 -5.12 -8.37 6.54
CA LEU A 82 -4.68 -8.85 5.23
C LEU A 82 -4.60 -7.71 4.21
N GLY A 83 -5.65 -6.88 4.12
CA GLY A 83 -5.65 -5.73 3.22
C GLY A 83 -4.60 -4.68 3.60
N GLY A 84 -4.33 -4.50 4.90
CA GLY A 84 -3.28 -3.59 5.39
C GLY A 84 -1.87 -4.13 5.11
N ALA A 85 -1.65 -5.45 5.25
CA ALA A 85 -0.38 -6.08 4.89
C ALA A 85 -0.07 -5.93 3.39
N LEU A 86 -1.08 -6.05 2.53
CA LEU A 86 -0.96 -5.79 1.09
C LEU A 86 -0.54 -4.33 0.78
N ALA A 87 -0.77 -3.38 1.69
CA ALA A 87 -0.51 -1.96 1.45
C ALA A 87 0.97 -1.61 1.52
N LEU A 88 1.77 -2.43 2.22
CA LEU A 88 3.19 -2.16 2.48
C LEU A 88 3.43 -0.80 3.16
N GLN A 89 2.42 -0.26 3.89
CA GLN A 89 2.48 1.06 4.53
C GLN A 89 2.97 1.03 5.99
N ASN A 90 3.49 -0.11 6.42
CA ASN A 90 3.84 -0.43 7.81
C ASN A 90 2.63 -0.29 8.76
N SER A 91 2.70 -0.98 9.90
CA SER A 91 1.69 -0.94 10.96
C SER A 91 1.98 0.13 12.01
#